data_AF-A0A7V9ELJ7-F1
#
_entry.id   AF-A0A7V9ELJ7-F1
#
_cell.length_a   1.000
_cell.length_b   1.000
_cell.length_c   1.000
_cell.angle_alpha   90.00
_cell.angle_beta   90.00
_cell.angle_gamma   90.00
#
_symmetry.space_group_name_H-M   'P 1'
#
loop_
_entity.id
_entity.type
_entity.pdbx_description
1 polymer ?
#
loop_
_entity_poly.entity_id
_entity_poly.type
_entity_poly.pdbx_seq_one_letter_code
_entity_poly.pdbx_strand_id
1 'polypeptide(L)'
;MLAPLAYEGGARALVLRLKLGGLRAAADPLSAAMAAAVQTGGVRGEVVTWVPGRSADIRARGYDHAAVLAGGLARRLGLPAERLLRRSARRPADQTSLGAAARRANLEGAFVGAPCRGRRVIVVDDLVTTGATAGACAAALRAAGACCVELIAPCRA
;
A
#
# COMPACT_ATOMS: atom_id res chain seq x y z
N MET A 1 6.69 8.81 4.56
CA MET A 1 5.37 8.56 3.93
C MET A 1 5.01 9.74 3.05
N LEU A 2 4.67 9.48 1.79
CA LEU A 2 4.41 10.49 0.77
C LEU A 2 3.01 10.31 0.18
N ALA A 3 2.28 11.42 -0.05
CA ALA A 3 1.01 11.41 -0.74
C ALA A 3 0.83 12.75 -1.49
N PRO A 4 0.82 12.75 -2.84
CA PRO A 4 0.90 13.99 -3.60
C PRO A 4 -0.44 14.73 -3.77
N LEU A 5 -1.57 14.08 -3.50
CA LEU A 5 -2.89 14.64 -3.74
C LEU A 5 -3.72 14.69 -2.45
N ALA A 6 -4.55 15.72 -2.29
CA ALA A 6 -5.65 15.71 -1.33
C ALA A 6 -6.75 14.75 -1.82
N TYR A 7 -7.41 14.04 -0.90
CA TYR A 7 -8.50 13.12 -1.22
C TYR A 7 -9.83 13.85 -1.55
N GLU A 8 -9.83 14.62 -2.62
CA GLU A 8 -10.98 15.44 -3.05
C GLU A 8 -11.12 15.48 -4.57
N GLY A 9 -12.25 16.03 -5.05
CA GLY A 9 -12.53 16.27 -6.46
C GLY A 9 -12.18 15.09 -7.39
N GLY A 10 -11.36 15.38 -8.40
CA GLY A 10 -10.93 14.40 -9.41
C GLY A 10 -10.07 13.26 -8.84
N ALA A 11 -9.20 13.55 -7.87
CA ALA A 11 -8.34 12.55 -7.24
C ALA A 11 -9.17 11.52 -6.47
N ARG A 12 -10.14 11.98 -5.67
CA ARG A 12 -11.13 11.13 -5.00
C ARG A 12 -11.92 10.29 -6.01
N ALA A 13 -12.38 10.88 -7.11
CA ALA A 13 -13.13 10.16 -8.13
C ALA A 13 -12.30 9.04 -8.79
N LEU A 14 -11.02 9.29 -9.08
CA LEU A 14 -10.11 8.28 -9.63
C LEU A 14 -9.87 7.13 -8.65
N VAL A 15 -9.60 7.43 -7.37
CA VAL A 15 -9.42 6.41 -6.34
C VAL A 15 -10.68 5.55 -6.20
N LEU A 16 -11.88 6.17 -6.18
CA LEU A 16 -13.14 5.43 -6.09
C LEU A 16 -13.41 4.58 -7.33
N ARG A 17 -13.15 5.09 -8.53
CA ARG A 17 -13.31 4.32 -9.79
C ARG A 17 -12.37 3.12 -9.85
N LEU A 18 -11.15 3.27 -9.34
CA LEU A 18 -10.19 2.17 -9.23
C LEU A 18 -10.60 1.16 -8.15
N LYS A 19 -11.02 1.63 -6.97
CA LYS A 19 -11.29 0.77 -5.81
C LYS A 19 -12.63 0.06 -5.88
N LEU A 20 -13.66 0.76 -6.36
CA LEU A 20 -15.06 0.32 -6.35
C LEU A 20 -15.60 0.14 -7.77
N GLY A 21 -15.26 1.04 -8.70
CA GLY A 21 -15.79 1.05 -10.06
C GLY A 21 -15.14 0.03 -11.02
N GLY A 22 -14.12 -0.71 -10.58
CA GLY A 22 -13.45 -1.71 -11.42
C GLY A 22 -12.58 -1.13 -12.55
N LEU A 23 -12.45 0.20 -12.66
CA LEU A 23 -11.72 0.85 -13.76
C LEU A 23 -10.21 0.87 -13.52
N ARG A 24 -9.50 -0.18 -13.97
CA ARG A 24 -8.03 -0.29 -13.85
C ARG A 24 -7.28 0.90 -14.47
N ALA A 25 -7.81 1.47 -15.54
CA ALA A 25 -7.21 2.64 -16.22
C ALA A 25 -7.11 3.88 -15.31
N ALA A 26 -7.96 3.98 -14.27
CA ALA A 26 -7.87 5.06 -13.29
C ALA A 26 -6.56 5.04 -12.48
N ALA A 27 -5.83 3.93 -12.46
CA ALA A 27 -4.53 3.84 -11.81
C ALA A 27 -3.42 4.62 -12.53
N ASP A 28 -3.55 4.89 -13.84
CA ASP A 28 -2.48 5.53 -14.61
C ASP A 28 -2.18 6.97 -14.15
N PRO A 29 -3.16 7.90 -14.10
CA PRO A 29 -2.91 9.26 -13.62
C PRO A 29 -2.46 9.29 -12.16
N LEU A 30 -2.98 8.37 -11.32
CA LEU A 30 -2.57 8.25 -9.92
C LEU A 30 -1.12 7.80 -9.79
N SER A 31 -0.71 6.80 -10.58
CA SER A 31 0.68 6.30 -10.60
C SER A 31 1.65 7.32 -11.17
N ALA A 32 1.22 8.14 -12.14
CA ALA A 32 2.01 9.25 -12.66
C ALA A 32 2.29 10.30 -11.57
N ALA A 33 1.25 10.72 -10.84
CA ALA A 33 1.40 11.68 -9.74
C ALA A 33 2.33 11.13 -8.63
N MET A 34 2.17 9.86 -8.27
CA MET A 34 3.07 9.20 -7.31
C MET A 34 4.52 9.17 -7.80
N ALA A 35 4.77 8.82 -9.07
CA ALA A 35 6.12 8.75 -9.62
C ALA A 35 6.82 10.11 -9.60
N ALA A 36 6.11 11.18 -10.01
CA ALA A 36 6.63 12.54 -9.94
C ALA A 36 7.00 12.93 -8.49
N ALA A 37 6.13 12.57 -7.53
CA ALA A 37 6.38 12.82 -6.12
C ALA A 37 7.59 12.04 -5.58
N VAL A 38 7.79 10.78 -5.99
CA VAL A 38 8.98 9.99 -5.60
C VAL A 38 10.25 10.65 -6.12
N GLN A 39 10.25 11.11 -7.37
CA GLN A 39 11.41 11.71 -8.02
C GLN A 39 11.82 13.03 -7.37
N THR A 40 10.87 13.85 -6.91
CA THR A 40 11.15 15.15 -6.29
C THR A 40 11.24 15.09 -4.76
N GLY A 41 10.56 14.14 -4.13
CA GLY A 41 10.40 14.02 -2.68
C GLY A 41 11.45 13.15 -1.98
N GLY A 42 12.48 12.68 -2.70
CA GLY A 42 13.61 11.95 -2.12
C GLY A 42 13.31 10.52 -1.68
N VAL A 43 12.12 9.99 -1.97
CA VAL A 43 11.81 8.57 -1.75
C VAL A 43 12.69 7.73 -2.67
N ARG A 44 13.46 6.81 -2.10
CA ARG A 44 14.32 5.90 -2.86
C ARG A 44 14.05 4.45 -2.50
N GLY A 45 14.07 3.59 -3.50
CA GLY A 45 13.84 2.16 -3.33
C GLY A 45 14.46 1.35 -4.47
N GLU A 46 14.60 0.07 -4.20
CA GLU A 46 15.11 -0.95 -5.14
C GLU A 46 14.00 -1.90 -5.59
N VAL A 47 12.82 -1.78 -4.96
CA VAL A 47 11.64 -2.59 -5.24
C VAL A 47 10.38 -1.86 -4.80
N VAL A 48 9.32 -2.03 -5.58
CA VAL A 48 7.98 -1.59 -5.22
C VAL A 48 7.16 -2.80 -4.79
N THR A 49 6.48 -2.69 -3.67
CA THR A 49 5.45 -3.63 -3.22
C THR A 49 4.17 -2.87 -2.88
N TRP A 50 3.13 -3.57 -2.47
CA TRP A 50 1.84 -2.97 -2.16
C TRP A 50 1.21 -3.57 -0.92
N VAL A 51 0.36 -2.79 -0.27
CA VAL A 51 -0.51 -3.28 0.80
C VAL A 51 -1.51 -4.27 0.20
N PRO A 52 -1.53 -5.55 0.62
CA PRO A 52 -2.42 -6.54 0.03
C PRO A 52 -3.87 -6.26 0.44
N GLY A 53 -4.75 -6.18 -0.56
CA GLY A 53 -6.20 -6.17 -0.35
C GLY A 53 -6.73 -7.46 0.29
N ARG A 54 -7.98 -7.44 0.76
CA ARG A 54 -8.66 -8.68 1.19
C ARG A 54 -9.00 -9.53 -0.02
N SER A 55 -8.83 -10.86 0.08
CA SER A 55 -9.09 -11.78 -1.03
C SER A 55 -10.53 -11.71 -1.55
N ALA A 56 -11.52 -11.48 -0.67
CA ALA A 56 -12.91 -11.28 -1.07
C ALA A 56 -13.08 -10.04 -1.97
N ASP A 57 -12.52 -8.90 -1.56
CA ASP A 57 -12.58 -7.63 -2.31
C ASP A 57 -11.82 -7.74 -3.65
N ILE A 58 -10.71 -8.47 -3.67
CA ILE A 58 -9.94 -8.73 -4.90
C ILE A 58 -10.76 -9.59 -5.87
N ARG A 59 -11.40 -10.66 -5.38
CA ARG A 59 -12.24 -11.53 -6.21
C ARG A 59 -13.46 -10.80 -6.77
N ALA A 60 -14.18 -10.06 -5.92
CA ALA A 60 -15.36 -9.31 -6.32
C ALA A 60 -15.05 -8.26 -7.42
N ARG A 61 -13.88 -7.61 -7.33
CA ARG A 61 -13.43 -6.61 -8.31
C ARG A 61 -12.68 -7.22 -9.51
N GLY A 62 -12.19 -8.45 -9.40
CA GLY A 62 -11.34 -9.10 -10.40
C GLY A 62 -9.89 -8.60 -10.45
N TYR A 63 -9.44 -7.79 -9.48
CA TYR A 63 -8.03 -7.38 -9.33
C TYR A 63 -7.72 -6.72 -7.98
N ASP A 64 -6.44 -6.67 -7.65
CA ASP A 64 -5.88 -5.96 -6.50
C ASP A 64 -5.50 -4.54 -6.92
N HIS A 65 -6.28 -3.53 -6.51
CA HIS A 65 -6.12 -2.14 -6.94
C HIS A 65 -4.77 -1.55 -6.51
N ALA A 66 -4.30 -1.91 -5.30
CA ALA A 66 -2.98 -1.51 -4.81
C ALA A 66 -1.86 -2.15 -5.65
N ALA A 67 -2.05 -3.39 -6.13
CA ALA A 67 -1.12 -4.03 -7.05
C ALA A 67 -1.06 -3.31 -8.41
N VAL A 68 -2.21 -2.86 -8.93
CA VAL A 68 -2.26 -2.11 -10.20
C VAL A 68 -1.53 -0.77 -10.06
N LEU A 69 -1.74 -0.04 -8.95
CA LEU A 69 -1.01 1.20 -8.66
C LEU A 69 0.50 0.95 -8.50
N ALA A 70 0.89 -0.11 -7.77
CA ALA A 70 2.29 -0.48 -7.61
C ALA A 70 2.96 -0.83 -8.92
N GLY A 71 2.28 -1.58 -9.80
CA GLY A 71 2.80 -1.89 -11.14
C GLY A 71 2.97 -0.64 -11.99
N GLY A 72 2.02 0.30 -11.93
CA GLY A 72 2.11 1.59 -12.61
C GLY A 72 3.28 2.44 -12.12
N LEU A 73 3.46 2.52 -10.79
CA LEU A 73 4.56 3.24 -10.17
C LEU A 73 5.92 2.61 -10.52
N ALA A 74 6.05 1.30 -10.34
CA ALA A 74 7.29 0.56 -10.58
C ALA A 74 7.79 0.73 -12.02
N ARG A 75 6.88 0.66 -13.00
CA ARG A 75 7.18 0.91 -14.42
C ARG A 75 7.75 2.31 -14.64
N ARG A 76 7.17 3.34 -14.01
CA ARG A 76 7.61 4.74 -14.14
C ARG A 76 8.92 5.02 -13.42
N LEU A 77 9.25 4.25 -12.39
CA LEU A 77 10.52 4.35 -11.66
C LEU A 77 11.62 3.45 -12.23
N GLY A 78 11.31 2.56 -13.19
CA GLY A 78 12.26 1.56 -13.67
C GLY A 78 12.62 0.50 -12.63
N LEU A 79 11.70 0.19 -11.70
CA LEU A 79 11.89 -0.75 -10.61
C LEU A 79 11.03 -2.02 -10.79
N PRO A 80 11.42 -3.16 -10.19
CA PRO A 80 10.55 -4.33 -10.12
C PRO A 80 9.37 -4.08 -9.17
N ALA A 81 8.20 -4.60 -9.53
CA ALA A 81 7.05 -4.72 -8.64
C ALA A 81 6.94 -6.16 -8.13
N GLU A 82 7.08 -6.37 -6.83
CA GLU A 82 7.07 -7.70 -6.21
C GLU A 82 6.06 -7.77 -5.07
N ARG A 83 5.38 -8.91 -4.93
CA ARG A 83 4.50 -9.16 -3.78
C ARG A 83 5.33 -9.59 -2.57
N LEU A 84 5.79 -8.61 -1.80
CA LEU A 84 6.58 -8.82 -0.59
C LEU A 84 5.73 -8.84 0.68
N LEU A 85 4.44 -8.52 0.58
CA LEU A 85 3.51 -8.54 1.71
C LEU A 85 2.35 -9.50 1.43
N ARG A 86 1.97 -10.24 2.46
CA ARG A 86 0.74 -11.03 2.51
C ARG A 86 -0.02 -10.70 3.78
N ARG A 87 -1.35 -10.81 3.74
CA ARG A 87 -2.15 -10.75 4.98
C ARG A 87 -1.90 -12.03 5.76
N SER A 88 -1.73 -11.90 7.07
CA SER A 88 -1.64 -13.03 7.98
C SER A 88 -2.98 -13.78 8.01
N ALA A 89 -2.92 -15.11 8.04
CA ALA A 89 -4.09 -15.97 8.22
C ALA A 89 -4.49 -16.09 9.70
N ARG A 90 -3.67 -15.59 10.64
CA ARG A 90 -4.03 -15.56 12.06
C ARG A 90 -5.21 -14.60 12.22
N ARG A 91 -6.37 -15.15 12.53
CA ARG A 91 -7.51 -14.39 13.07
C ARG A 91 -6.98 -13.60 14.27
N PRO A 92 -7.34 -12.33 14.46
CA PRO A 92 -7.27 -11.79 15.81
C PRO A 92 -8.10 -12.72 16.69
N ALA A 93 -7.54 -13.16 17.82
CA ALA A 93 -8.32 -13.89 18.81
C ALA A 93 -9.58 -13.07 19.10
N ASP A 94 -10.75 -13.73 19.14
CA ASP A 94 -12.02 -13.08 19.41
C ASP A 94 -11.91 -12.26 20.70
N GLN A 95 -11.69 -10.95 20.56
CA GLN A 95 -11.80 -9.99 21.64
C GLN A 95 -12.86 -8.99 21.22
N THR A 96 -14.09 -9.47 21.43
CA THR A 96 -15.30 -8.67 21.56
C THR A 96 -15.01 -7.40 22.36
N SER A 97 -15.52 -6.27 21.85
CA SER A 97 -15.53 -4.93 22.46
C SER A 97 -14.20 -4.20 22.62
N LEU A 98 -13.62 -3.59 21.57
CA LEU A 98 -12.46 -2.72 21.82
C LEU A 98 -12.37 -1.47 20.92
N GLY A 99 -12.12 -0.34 21.58
CA GLY A 99 -11.91 0.99 21.01
C GLY A 99 -10.56 1.18 20.29
N ALA A 100 -10.17 2.44 20.07
CA ALA A 100 -9.03 2.84 19.22
C ALA A 100 -7.70 2.12 19.53
N ALA A 101 -7.44 1.76 20.79
CA ALA A 101 -6.23 1.03 21.21
C ALA A 101 -6.15 -0.39 20.61
N ALA A 102 -7.27 -1.10 20.49
CA ALA A 102 -7.28 -2.44 19.92
C ALA A 102 -7.30 -2.46 18.40
N ARG A 103 -7.74 -1.37 17.72
CA ARG A 103 -7.47 -1.22 16.28
C ARG A 103 -5.98 -1.17 15.99
N ARG A 104 -5.18 -0.63 16.92
CA ARG A 104 -3.72 -0.59 16.82
C ARG A 104 -3.10 -1.95 17.11
N ALA A 105 -3.57 -2.65 18.16
CA ALA A 105 -3.15 -4.03 18.48
C ALA A 105 -3.57 -5.07 17.41
N ASN A 106 -4.73 -4.92 16.77
CA ASN A 106 -5.20 -5.82 15.70
C ASN A 106 -4.39 -5.74 14.40
N LEU A 107 -3.57 -4.70 14.23
CA LEU A 107 -2.71 -4.56 13.06
C LEU A 107 -1.30 -5.14 13.29
N GLU A 108 -0.90 -5.37 14.54
CA GLU A 108 0.31 -6.11 14.85
C GLU A 108 0.17 -7.56 14.39
N GLY A 109 1.07 -7.99 13.51
CA GLY A 109 0.98 -9.32 12.89
C GLY A 109 -0.10 -9.47 11.82
N ALA A 110 -0.77 -8.40 11.39
CA ALA A 110 -1.75 -8.45 10.29
C ALA A 110 -1.11 -8.74 8.93
N PHE A 111 0.20 -8.53 8.80
CA PHE A 111 0.96 -8.77 7.59
C PHE A 111 2.20 -9.63 7.85
N VAL A 112 2.58 -10.41 6.84
CA VAL A 112 3.81 -11.20 6.81
C VAL A 112 4.64 -10.74 5.62
N GLY A 113 5.91 -10.41 5.86
CA GLY A 113 6.87 -10.02 4.84
C GLY A 113 7.55 -11.23 4.21
N ALA A 114 7.81 -11.17 2.89
CA ALA A 114 8.72 -12.08 2.21
C ALA A 114 10.18 -11.60 2.39
N PRO A 115 11.18 -12.50 2.32
CA PRO A 115 12.59 -12.13 2.51
C PRO A 115 13.02 -10.95 1.62
N CYS A 116 13.40 -9.84 2.23
CA CYS A 116 13.76 -8.60 1.54
C CYS A 116 15.27 -8.46 1.30
N ARG A 117 16.11 -9.30 1.94
CA ARG A 117 17.56 -9.40 1.70
C ARG A 117 18.30 -8.04 1.74
N GLY A 118 17.93 -7.17 2.68
CA GLY A 118 18.56 -5.85 2.84
C GLY A 118 18.10 -4.79 1.84
N ARG A 119 17.09 -5.04 1.00
CA ARG A 119 16.60 -4.07 0.01
C ARG A 119 15.86 -2.90 0.66
N ARG A 120 15.91 -1.74 0.00
CA ARG A 120 15.03 -0.58 0.25
C ARG A 120 13.70 -0.77 -0.47
N VAL A 121 12.62 -0.86 0.28
CA VAL A 121 11.28 -1.20 -0.23
C VAL A 121 10.39 0.04 -0.25
N ILE A 122 9.75 0.32 -1.40
CA ILE A 122 8.66 1.28 -1.52
C ILE A 122 7.34 0.51 -1.41
N VAL A 123 6.49 0.86 -0.45
CA VAL A 123 5.17 0.26 -0.25
C VAL A 123 4.10 1.20 -0.76
N VAL A 124 3.30 0.74 -1.71
CA VAL A 124 2.13 1.45 -2.22
C VAL A 124 0.88 1.08 -1.44
N ASP A 125 0.19 2.09 -0.92
CA ASP A 125 -1.15 1.99 -0.33
C ASP A 125 -2.17 2.75 -1.20
N ASP A 126 -3.47 2.52 -1.00
CA ASP A 126 -4.53 3.17 -1.79
C ASP A 126 -4.95 4.53 -1.22
N LEU A 127 -4.83 4.73 0.10
CA LEU A 127 -5.15 5.99 0.78
C LEU A 127 -4.42 6.10 2.13
N VAL A 128 -3.78 7.24 2.40
CA VAL A 128 -3.28 7.53 3.75
C VAL A 128 -4.42 8.05 4.62
N THR A 129 -4.71 7.34 5.72
CA THR A 129 -5.68 7.78 6.74
C THR A 129 -4.99 8.01 8.10
N THR A 130 -4.68 6.94 8.84
CA THR A 130 -4.14 7.03 10.22
C THR A 130 -2.71 6.50 10.35
N GLY A 131 -2.11 6.05 9.23
CA GLY A 131 -0.77 5.44 9.22
C GLY A 131 -0.67 4.07 9.90
N ALA A 132 -1.77 3.52 10.45
CA ALA A 132 -1.73 2.25 11.16
C ALA A 132 -1.40 1.06 10.24
N THR A 133 -2.02 0.99 9.06
CA THR A 133 -1.68 0.02 8.00
C THR A 133 -0.21 0.13 7.60
N ALA A 134 0.26 1.37 7.43
CA ALA A 134 1.63 1.66 7.03
C ALA A 134 2.67 1.16 8.06
N GLY A 135 2.43 1.42 9.35
CA GLY A 135 3.27 0.92 10.42
C GLY A 135 3.37 -0.60 10.44
N ALA A 136 2.24 -1.29 10.30
CA ALA A 136 2.20 -2.76 10.29
C ALA A 136 2.92 -3.36 9.08
N CYS A 137 2.74 -2.80 7.88
CA CYS A 137 3.46 -3.24 6.69
C CYS A 137 4.98 -2.99 6.82
N ALA A 138 5.37 -1.83 7.34
CA ALA A 138 6.78 -1.51 7.56
C ALA A 138 7.42 -2.44 8.59
N ALA A 139 6.74 -2.74 9.69
CA ALA A 139 7.21 -3.69 10.69
C ALA A 139 7.41 -5.09 10.08
N ALA A 140 6.44 -5.58 9.30
CA ALA A 140 6.53 -6.89 8.66
C ALA A 140 7.69 -6.99 7.65
N LEU A 141 7.95 -5.93 6.88
CA LEU A 141 9.06 -5.91 5.91
C LEU A 141 10.42 -5.77 6.59
N ARG A 142 10.53 -4.95 7.65
CA ARG A 142 11.76 -4.84 8.45
C ARG A 142 12.09 -6.18 9.12
N ALA A 143 11.10 -6.86 9.69
CA ALA A 143 11.26 -8.20 10.23
C ALA A 143 11.70 -9.23 9.17
N ALA A 144 11.31 -9.02 7.91
CA ALA A 144 11.76 -9.83 6.77
C ALA A 144 13.10 -9.36 6.15
N GLY A 145 13.81 -8.43 6.81
CA GLY A 145 15.15 -7.99 6.45
C GLY A 145 15.23 -6.80 5.49
N ALA A 146 14.17 -5.98 5.36
CA ALA A 146 14.28 -4.71 4.61
C ALA A 146 15.12 -3.69 5.39
N CYS A 147 16.09 -3.05 4.74
CA CYS A 147 16.93 -2.03 5.41
C CYS A 147 16.23 -0.67 5.52
N CYS A 148 15.34 -0.36 4.58
CA CYS A 148 14.50 0.83 4.59
C CYS A 148 13.12 0.47 4.04
N VAL A 149 12.09 1.10 4.60
CA VAL A 149 10.72 0.99 4.10
C VAL A 149 10.15 2.39 3.97
N GLU A 150 9.90 2.79 2.73
CA GLU A 150 9.20 4.02 2.39
C GLU A 150 7.77 3.71 1.99
N LEU A 151 6.84 4.60 2.34
CA LEU A 151 5.42 4.44 2.00
C LEU A 151 4.94 5.56 1.11
N ILE A 152 4.13 5.19 0.12
CA ILE A 152 3.48 6.13 -0.78
C ILE A 152 2.02 5.72 -1.01
N ALA A 153 1.14 6.71 -1.10
CA ALA A 153 -0.22 6.52 -1.58
C ALA A 153 -0.56 7.65 -2.58
N PRO A 154 -1.57 7.48 -3.43
CA PRO A 154 -1.96 8.54 -4.35
C PRO A 154 -2.57 9.75 -3.62
N CYS A 155 -3.27 9.52 -2.50
CA CYS A 155 -3.98 10.56 -1.77
C CYS A 155 -3.79 10.47 -0.26
N ARG A 156 -3.93 11.63 0.41
CA ARG A 156 -4.09 11.75 1.86
C ARG A 156 -5.50 12.26 2.18
N ALA A 157 -6.17 11.61 3.13
CA ALA A 157 -7.44 12.06 3.69
C ALA A 157 -7.24 13.08 4.83
#